data_AF-A0A0F9PIR8-F1
#
_entry.id   AF-A0A0F9PIR8-F1
#
_cell.length_a   1.000
_cell.length_b   1.000
_cell.length_c   1.000
_cell.angle_alpha   90.00
_cell.angle_beta   90.00
_cell.angle_gamma   90.00
#
_symmetry.space_group_name_H-M   'P 1'
#
loop_
_entity.id
_entity.type
_entity.pdbx_description
1 polymer ?
#
loop_
_entity_poly.entity_id
_entity_poly.type
_entity_poly.pdbx_seq_one_letter_code
_entity_poly.pdbx_strand_id
1 'polypeptide(L)'
;MYRKLQKIGGSLVISLPKKWTENYGLIAGASIAIDVRDDGTLTIMPKLEQPSEVLQDEIILEADQYVIWELLKKSLSGLTSIVITSDKGINKTLRKNIRRYVNRLPNTEVIEETKYKMTIQNFGYKKIPTKKLIQRLLYLVANM
;
A
#
# COMPACT_ATOMS: atom_id res chain seq x y z
N MET A 1 8.50 15.88 29.14
CA MET A 1 7.41 16.14 30.10
C MET A 1 6.97 14.81 30.68
N TYR A 2 7.00 14.65 32.00
CA TYR A 2 6.48 13.45 32.65
C TYR A 2 5.04 13.68 33.09
N ARG A 3 4.18 12.66 32.96
CA ARG A 3 2.81 12.67 33.45
C ARG A 3 2.64 11.57 34.49
N LYS A 4 1.82 11.84 35.50
CA LYS A 4 1.48 10.86 36.53
C LYS A 4 0.34 9.98 36.05
N LEU A 5 0.41 8.69 36.40
CA LEU A 5 -0.71 7.78 36.27
C LEU A 5 -1.75 8.09 37.33
N GLN A 6 -3.02 7.98 36.96
CA GLN A 6 -4.16 8.08 37.84
C GLN A 6 -4.77 6.70 38.00
N LYS A 7 -5.25 6.38 39.20
CA LYS A 7 -6.00 5.15 39.45
C LYS A 7 -7.48 5.46 39.38
N ILE A 8 -8.17 4.85 38.42
CA ILE A 8 -9.62 4.98 38.24
C ILE A 8 -10.19 3.57 38.23
N GLY A 9 -10.96 3.22 39.27
CA GLY A 9 -11.39 1.85 39.51
C GLY A 9 -10.19 0.90 39.69
N GLY A 10 -10.20 -0.21 38.93
CA GLY A 10 -9.14 -1.21 38.92
C GLY A 10 -7.98 -0.93 37.94
N SER A 11 -8.04 0.16 37.17
CA SER A 11 -7.11 0.43 36.07
C SER A 11 -6.29 1.70 36.29
N LEU A 12 -5.12 1.76 35.64
CA LEU A 12 -4.29 2.95 35.56
C LEU A 12 -4.58 3.72 34.26
N VAL A 13 -4.68 5.04 34.37
CA VAL A 13 -5.02 5.95 33.28
C VAL A 13 -3.98 7.07 33.20
N ILE A 14 -3.61 7.49 32.00
CA ILE A 14 -2.72 8.63 31.76
C ILE A 14 -3.45 9.69 30.93
N SER A 15 -3.24 10.97 31.27
CA SER A 15 -3.79 12.07 30.47
C SER A 15 -2.97 12.29 29.20
N LEU A 16 -3.62 12.35 28.05
CA LEU A 16 -2.97 12.65 26.78
C LEU A 16 -2.68 14.17 26.66
N PRO A 17 -1.70 14.59 25.84
CA PRO A 17 -1.43 16.01 25.61
C PRO A 17 -2.60 16.71 24.92
N LYS A 18 -3.11 17.81 25.52
CA LYS A 18 -4.29 18.55 25.02
C LYS A 18 -4.15 18.98 23.55
N LYS A 19 -3.03 19.62 23.19
CA LYS A 19 -2.76 20.02 21.80
C LYS A 19 -2.78 18.83 20.84
N TRP A 20 -2.28 17.67 21.29
CA TRP A 20 -2.25 16.48 20.46
C TRP A 20 -3.66 15.91 20.26
N THR A 21 -4.48 15.84 21.33
CA THR A 21 -5.87 15.39 21.19
C THR A 21 -6.70 16.34 20.32
N GLU A 22 -6.48 17.65 20.41
CA GLU A 22 -7.13 18.65 19.56
C GLU A 22 -6.72 18.50 18.09
N ASN A 23 -5.42 18.35 17.81
CA ASN A 23 -4.90 18.19 16.45
C ASN A 23 -5.47 16.95 15.73
N TYR A 24 -5.83 15.90 16.47
CA TYR A 24 -6.38 14.66 15.92
C TYR A 24 -7.88 14.50 16.18
N GLY A 25 -8.59 15.55 16.63
CA GLY A 25 -10.03 15.52 16.85
C GLY A 25 -10.49 14.44 17.84
N LEU A 26 -9.63 14.05 18.79
CA LEU A 26 -9.91 12.95 19.71
C LEU A 26 -10.83 13.41 20.83
N ILE A 27 -12.03 12.85 20.84
CA ILE A 27 -13.06 13.09 21.86
C ILE A 27 -13.22 11.87 22.78
N ALA A 28 -14.01 12.03 23.85
CA ALA A 28 -14.40 10.91 24.69
C ALA A 28 -15.09 9.82 23.84
N GLY A 29 -14.64 8.57 24.01
CA GLY A 29 -15.11 7.43 23.22
C GLY A 29 -14.32 7.17 21.93
N ALA A 30 -13.39 8.05 21.53
CA ALA A 30 -12.52 7.79 20.38
C ALA A 30 -11.59 6.59 20.63
N SER A 31 -11.46 5.73 19.62
CA SER A 31 -10.50 4.62 19.65
C SER A 31 -9.09 5.10 19.28
N ILE A 32 -8.10 4.65 20.06
CA ILE A 32 -6.67 4.87 19.81
C ILE A 32 -5.95 3.53 19.81
N ALA A 33 -4.89 3.40 19.03
CA ALA A 33 -4.02 2.24 19.07
C ALA A 33 -2.91 2.45 20.10
N ILE A 34 -2.59 1.38 20.83
CA ILE A 34 -1.46 1.33 21.75
C ILE A 34 -0.62 0.13 21.34
N ASP A 35 0.65 0.37 21.03
CA ASP A 35 1.63 -0.66 20.71
C ASP A 35 2.67 -0.75 21.83
N VAL A 36 2.96 -1.96 22.29
CA VAL A 36 3.96 -2.23 23.32
C VAL A 36 5.18 -2.80 22.62
N ARG A 37 6.26 -2.00 22.58
CA ARG A 37 7.51 -2.42 21.94
C ARG A 37 8.33 -3.33 22.86
N ASP A 38 9.27 -4.06 22.27
CA ASP A 38 10.14 -5.00 22.97
C ASP A 38 11.01 -4.32 24.05
N ASP A 39 11.31 -3.04 23.89
CA ASP A 39 12.03 -2.22 24.87
C ASP A 39 11.16 -1.71 26.04
N GLY A 40 9.87 -2.11 26.07
CA GLY A 40 8.88 -1.68 27.06
C GLY A 40 8.26 -0.31 26.76
N THR A 41 8.61 0.34 25.65
CA THR A 41 8.03 1.62 25.26
C THR A 41 6.59 1.45 24.77
N LEU A 42 5.68 2.29 25.28
CA LEU A 42 4.32 2.42 24.75
C LEU A 42 4.26 3.46 23.63
N THR A 43 3.83 3.05 22.45
CA THR A 43 3.53 3.97 21.35
C THR A 43 2.01 4.17 21.27
N ILE A 44 1.56 5.42 21.41
CA ILE A 44 0.15 5.78 21.30
C ILE A 44 -0.08 6.45 19.95
N MET A 45 -1.01 5.92 19.17
CA MET A 45 -1.33 6.40 17.84
C MET A 45 -2.83 6.71 17.75
N PRO A 46 -3.23 7.87 17.22
CA PRO A 46 -4.62 8.08 16.91
C PRO A 46 -5.02 7.06 15.85
N LYS A 47 -6.27 6.61 15.85
CA LYS A 47 -6.81 5.95 14.67
C LYS A 47 -6.83 6.99 13.56
N LEU A 48 -5.75 7.05 12.79
CA LEU A 48 -5.83 7.66 11.48
C LEU A 48 -6.90 6.84 10.78
N GLU A 49 -7.99 7.49 10.38
CA GLU A 49 -8.59 7.09 9.14
C GLU A 49 -7.42 7.11 8.15
N GLN A 50 -6.81 5.93 7.92
CA GLN A 50 -6.33 5.68 6.57
C GLN A 50 -7.52 6.10 5.75
N PRO A 51 -7.36 7.06 4.82
CA PRO A 51 -8.41 7.28 3.86
C PRO A 51 -8.83 5.88 3.42
N SER A 52 -10.03 5.48 3.81
CA SER A 52 -10.71 4.36 3.21
C SER A 52 -11.24 4.80 1.85
N GLU A 53 -10.81 5.95 1.35
CA GLU A 53 -10.27 6.00 0.01
C GLU A 53 -9.08 5.02 -0.06
N VAL A 54 -9.40 3.78 -0.41
CA VAL A 54 -8.78 3.28 -1.63
C VAL A 54 -8.92 4.42 -2.63
N LEU A 55 -7.97 5.35 -2.65
CA LEU A 55 -7.66 6.06 -3.86
C LEU A 55 -7.40 4.89 -4.80
N GLN A 56 -8.42 4.56 -5.59
CA GLN A 56 -8.23 3.88 -6.86
C GLN A 56 -7.40 4.88 -7.65
N ASP A 57 -6.13 4.92 -7.29
CA ASP A 57 -5.02 5.45 -8.03
C ASP A 57 -4.89 4.46 -9.21
N GLU A 58 -5.92 4.50 -10.05
CA GLU A 58 -6.06 3.74 -11.26
C GLU A 58 -5.35 4.53 -12.34
N ILE A 59 -4.37 3.89 -12.96
CA ILE A 59 -3.76 4.43 -14.16
C ILE A 59 -4.13 3.57 -15.35
N ILE A 60 -4.50 4.24 -16.43
CA ILE A 60 -4.73 3.60 -17.72
C ILE A 60 -3.46 3.71 -18.55
N LEU A 61 -2.96 2.58 -19.02
CA LEU A 61 -1.80 2.45 -19.90
C LEU A 61 -2.26 1.89 -21.25
N GLU A 62 -1.67 2.37 -22.34
CA GLU A 62 -1.90 1.79 -23.66
C GLU A 62 -1.10 0.49 -23.81
N ALA A 63 -1.69 -0.53 -24.43
CA ALA A 63 -1.00 -1.79 -24.70
C ALA A 63 -0.06 -1.67 -25.91
N ASP A 64 1.05 -0.96 -25.72
CA ASP A 64 2.10 -0.80 -26.71
C ASP A 64 3.35 -1.65 -26.35
N GLN A 65 4.46 -1.42 -27.04
CA GLN A 65 5.72 -2.13 -26.79
C GLN A 65 6.44 -1.71 -25.50
N TYR A 66 6.08 -0.55 -24.92
CA TYR A 66 6.69 0.03 -23.73
C TYR A 66 5.86 -0.20 -22.46
N VAL A 67 4.63 -0.70 -22.58
CA VAL A 67 3.69 -0.92 -21.46
C VAL A 67 4.26 -1.70 -20.29
N ILE A 68 5.20 -2.62 -20.52
CA ILE A 68 5.87 -3.38 -19.46
C ILE A 68 6.75 -2.46 -18.60
N TRP A 69 7.47 -1.54 -19.23
CA TRP A 69 8.31 -0.55 -18.55
C TRP A 69 7.47 0.44 -17.77
N GLU A 70 6.34 0.86 -18.33
CA GLU A 70 5.37 1.72 -17.65
C GLU A 70 4.74 1.02 -16.45
N LEU A 71 4.31 -0.23 -16.62
CA LEU A 71 3.79 -1.06 -15.53
C LEU A 71 4.80 -1.17 -14.37
N LEU A 72 6.08 -1.38 -14.66
CA LEU A 72 7.12 -1.42 -13.63
C LEU A 72 7.24 -0.09 -12.90
N LYS A 73 7.38 1.03 -13.63
CA LYS A 73 7.45 2.38 -13.02
C LYS A 73 6.26 2.67 -12.11
N LYS A 74 5.06 2.33 -12.59
CA LYS A 74 3.79 2.63 -11.92
C LYS A 74 3.52 1.69 -10.74
N SER A 75 4.02 0.46 -10.79
CA SER A 75 3.97 -0.44 -9.63
C SER A 75 4.75 0.10 -8.43
N LEU A 76 5.78 0.92 -8.66
CA LEU A 76 6.61 1.53 -7.62
C LEU A 76 6.07 2.82 -7.02
N SER A 77 5.14 3.50 -7.70
CA SER A 77 4.59 4.77 -7.21
C SER A 77 3.52 4.60 -6.13
N GLY A 78 3.20 3.36 -5.72
CA GLY A 78 2.19 3.07 -4.69
C GLY A 78 0.75 3.00 -5.22
N LEU A 79 0.58 3.07 -6.55
CA LEU A 79 -0.72 2.93 -7.21
C LEU A 79 -1.30 1.54 -6.94
N THR A 80 -2.62 1.48 -6.78
CA THR A 80 -3.36 0.26 -6.41
C THR A 80 -3.91 -0.48 -7.62
N SER A 81 -4.28 0.22 -8.70
CA SER A 81 -4.83 -0.37 -9.93
C SER A 81 -4.06 0.11 -11.15
N ILE A 82 -3.64 -0.80 -12.02
CA ILE A 82 -3.04 -0.50 -13.32
C ILE A 82 -3.89 -1.19 -14.38
N VAL A 83 -4.56 -0.42 -15.23
CA VAL A 83 -5.40 -0.92 -16.31
C VAL A 83 -4.65 -0.74 -17.62
N ILE A 84 -4.42 -1.83 -18.34
CA ILE A 84 -3.84 -1.82 -19.68
C ILE A 84 -4.97 -1.96 -20.69
N THR A 85 -5.14 -1.00 -21.60
CA THR A 85 -6.19 -1.00 -22.63
C THR A 85 -5.63 -1.00 -24.05
N SER A 86 -6.43 -1.46 -25.02
CA SER A 86 -6.09 -1.41 -26.44
C SER A 86 -7.35 -1.40 -27.30
N ASP A 87 -7.42 -0.48 -28.25
CA ASP A 87 -8.54 -0.44 -29.22
C ASP A 87 -8.48 -1.60 -30.24
N LYS A 88 -7.26 -2.05 -30.56
CA LYS A 88 -7.01 -3.13 -31.54
C LYS A 88 -6.96 -4.52 -30.89
N GLY A 89 -6.96 -4.55 -29.56
CA GLY A 89 -6.84 -5.75 -28.75
C GLY A 89 -5.40 -6.08 -28.38
N ILE A 90 -5.23 -6.62 -27.18
CA ILE A 90 -3.91 -6.96 -26.64
C ILE A 90 -3.49 -8.31 -27.25
N ASN A 91 -2.41 -8.34 -28.03
CA ASN A 91 -1.99 -9.59 -28.68
C ASN A 91 -1.52 -10.64 -27.65
N LYS A 92 -1.58 -11.92 -28.02
CA LYS A 92 -1.27 -13.05 -27.11
C LYS A 92 0.15 -13.00 -26.55
N THR A 93 1.12 -12.56 -27.35
CA THR A 93 2.52 -12.43 -26.95
C THR A 93 2.69 -11.37 -25.87
N LEU A 94 2.08 -10.20 -26.08
CA LEU A 94 2.10 -9.09 -25.13
C LEU A 94 1.38 -9.47 -23.83
N ARG A 95 0.20 -10.11 -23.89
CA ARG A 95 -0.48 -10.63 -22.68
C ARG A 95 0.40 -11.58 -21.87
N LYS A 96 1.05 -12.52 -22.56
CA LYS A 96 1.95 -13.49 -21.91
C LYS A 96 3.14 -12.78 -21.25
N ASN A 97 3.70 -11.77 -21.91
CA ASN A 97 4.79 -10.98 -21.35
C ASN A 97 4.34 -10.17 -20.13
N ILE A 98 3.22 -9.43 -20.21
CA ILE A 98 2.64 -8.70 -19.09
C ILE A 98 2.46 -9.63 -17.88
N ARG A 99 1.80 -10.79 -18.07
CA ARG A 99 1.58 -11.77 -17.00
C ARG A 99 2.88 -12.30 -16.40
N ARG A 100 3.90 -12.56 -17.22
CA ARG A 100 5.23 -12.98 -16.76
C ARG A 100 5.87 -11.95 -15.82
N TYR A 101 5.75 -10.65 -16.12
CA TYR A 101 6.31 -9.59 -15.28
C TYR A 101 5.48 -9.38 -14.00
N VAL A 102 4.15 -9.33 -14.12
CA VAL A 102 3.22 -9.19 -12.97
C VAL A 102 3.44 -10.30 -11.95
N ASN A 103 3.55 -11.56 -12.38
CA ASN A 103 3.75 -12.69 -11.47
C ASN A 103 5.09 -12.67 -10.73
N ARG A 104 6.07 -11.91 -11.23
CA ARG A 104 7.38 -11.77 -10.57
C ARG A 104 7.43 -10.56 -9.63
N LEU A 105 6.55 -9.59 -9.83
CA LEU A 105 6.38 -8.46 -8.95
C LEU A 105 5.71 -8.93 -7.63
N PRO A 106 6.17 -8.42 -6.48
CA PRO A 106 5.57 -8.78 -5.20
C PRO A 106 4.19 -8.16 -5.03
N ASN A 107 3.22 -8.93 -4.50
CA ASN A 107 1.87 -8.46 -4.16
C ASN A 107 1.10 -7.81 -5.33
N THR A 108 1.37 -8.25 -6.57
CA THR A 108 0.65 -7.81 -7.76
C THR A 108 -0.01 -9.00 -8.45
N GLU A 109 -1.24 -8.82 -8.91
CA GLU A 109 -2.03 -9.88 -9.55
C GLU A 109 -2.83 -9.32 -10.72
N VAL A 110 -3.01 -10.13 -11.76
CA VAL A 110 -3.96 -9.82 -12.85
C VAL A 110 -5.35 -10.26 -12.38
N ILE A 111 -6.24 -9.30 -12.13
CA ILE A 111 -7.60 -9.56 -11.62
C ILE A 111 -8.67 -9.60 -12.72
N GLU A 112 -8.38 -9.02 -13.88
CA GLU A 112 -9.27 -9.00 -15.04
C GLU A 112 -8.45 -9.12 -16.31
N GLU A 113 -8.91 -9.94 -17.26
CA GLU A 113 -8.29 -10.08 -18.57
C GLU A 113 -9.36 -10.32 -19.63
N THR A 114 -9.44 -9.41 -20.60
CA THR A 114 -10.33 -9.49 -21.75
C THR A 114 -9.52 -9.33 -23.05
N LYS A 115 -10.22 -9.30 -24.19
CA LYS A 115 -9.55 -9.06 -25.48
C LYS A 115 -8.85 -7.70 -25.52
N TYR A 116 -9.44 -6.68 -24.88
CA TYR A 116 -9.08 -5.27 -25.01
C TYR A 116 -8.57 -4.65 -23.69
N LYS A 117 -8.65 -5.36 -22.57
CA LYS A 117 -8.31 -4.84 -21.24
C LYS A 117 -7.56 -5.89 -20.40
N MET A 118 -6.57 -5.46 -19.63
CA MET A 118 -6.00 -6.22 -18.51
C MET A 118 -5.93 -5.33 -17.28
N THR A 119 -6.47 -5.77 -16.16
CA THR A 119 -6.43 -5.03 -14.90
C THR A 119 -5.45 -5.72 -13.95
N ILE A 120 -4.46 -4.97 -13.47
CA ILE A 120 -3.44 -5.42 -12.52
C ILE A 120 -3.70 -4.72 -11.19
N GLN A 121 -3.95 -5.50 -10.15
CA GLN A 121 -4.07 -5.00 -8.78
C GLN A 121 -2.71 -5.09 -8.09
N ASN A 122 -2.31 -4.01 -7.42
CA ASN A 122 -1.18 -3.98 -6.49
C ASN A 122 -1.72 -3.84 -5.06
N PHE A 123 -1.47 -4.84 -4.23
CA PHE A 123 -1.89 -4.86 -2.82
C PHE A 123 -0.90 -4.13 -1.89
N GLY A 124 0.11 -3.47 -2.48
CA GLY A 124 1.10 -2.67 -1.77
C GLY A 124 2.15 -3.49 -1.05
N TYR A 125 3.13 -2.79 -0.47
CA TYR A 125 4.36 -3.39 0.06
C TYR A 125 4.45 -3.40 1.60
N LYS A 126 3.34 -3.11 2.30
CA LYS A 126 3.29 -2.90 3.76
C LYS A 126 3.90 -4.02 4.62
N LYS A 127 4.02 -5.25 4.10
CA LYS A 127 4.56 -6.42 4.82
C LYS A 127 5.89 -6.97 4.27
N ILE A 128 6.50 -6.31 3.28
CA ILE A 128 7.71 -6.81 2.63
C ILE A 128 8.91 -5.95 3.05
N PRO A 129 10.00 -6.54 3.59
CA PRO A 129 11.21 -5.79 3.90
C PRO A 129 11.75 -5.07 2.66
N THR A 130 11.99 -3.76 2.77
CA THR A 130 12.36 -2.87 1.66
C THR A 130 13.56 -3.39 0.85
N LYS A 131 14.56 -4.00 1.51
CA LYS A 131 15.73 -4.58 0.85
C LYS A 131 15.37 -5.72 -0.12
N LYS A 132 14.47 -6.64 0.28
CA LYS A 132 14.03 -7.76 -0.55
C LYS A 132 13.23 -7.26 -1.74
N LEU A 133 12.42 -6.22 -1.53
CA LEU A 133 11.67 -5.57 -2.60
C LEU A 133 12.60 -4.99 -3.66
N ILE A 134 13.56 -4.17 -3.25
CA ILE A 134 14.54 -3.53 -4.14
C ILE A 134 15.34 -4.57 -4.92
N GLN A 135 15.84 -5.64 -4.26
CA GLN A 135 16.59 -6.70 -4.94
C GLN A 135 15.77 -7.39 -6.03
N ARG A 136 14.48 -7.66 -5.77
CA ARG A 136 13.59 -8.32 -6.73
C ARG A 136 13.28 -7.41 -7.92
N LEU A 137 13.12 -6.12 -7.68
CA LEU A 137 12.92 -5.11 -8.73
C LEU A 137 14.17 -4.94 -9.60
N LEU A 138 15.35 -4.86 -8.99
CA LEU A 138 16.63 -4.81 -9.70
C LEU A 138 16.82 -6.03 -10.58
N TYR A 139 16.49 -7.23 -10.08
CA TYR A 139 16.54 -8.45 -10.87
C TYR A 139 15.59 -8.43 -12.07
N LEU A 140 14.41 -7.81 -11.93
CA LEU A 140 13.47 -7.68 -13.03
C LEU A 140 14.00 -6.75 -14.12
N VAL A 141 14.51 -5.57 -13.74
CA VAL A 141 15.08 -4.61 -14.69
C VAL A 141 16.33 -5.17 -15.39
N ALA A 142 17.17 -5.91 -14.66
CA ALA A 142 18.40 -6.49 -15.23
C ALA A 142 18.16 -7.68 -16.17
N ASN A 143 17.00 -8.33 -16.11
CA ASN A 143 16.64 -9.49 -16.93
C ASN A 143 15.49 -9.19 -17.90
N MET A 144 15.28 -7.92 -18.22
CA MET A 144 14.35 -7.46 -19.25
C MET A 144 14.95 -7.59 -20.65
#